data_AF-A0A843FJX7-F1
#
_entry.id   AF-A0A843FJX7-F1
#
_cell.length_a   1.000
_cell.length_b   1.000
_cell.length_c   1.000
_cell.angle_alpha   90.00
_cell.angle_beta   90.00
_cell.angle_gamma   90.00
#
_symmetry.space_group_name_H-M   'P 1'
#
loop_
_entity.id
_entity.type
_entity.pdbx_description
1 polymer ?
#
loop_
_entity_poly.entity_id
_entity_poly.type
_entity_poly.pdbx_seq_one_letter_code
_entity_poly.pdbx_strand_id
1 'polypeptide(L)'
;MLLNWCEEITNIDPSINFRATGGWVKTVTGLDKSVLNGFSLVGEFVKAGDYKTEFSDGLYLDCNKEGKKSNPKQDFRLFRLKNGKLTLIDQVYNGKKNWAVDLWDSVSEEIDPNYQENEVDKLMAIILDKTGKNVKLLKKLQNELDQVIADFL
;
A
#
# COMPACT_ATOMS: atom_id res chain seq x y z
N MET A 1 -9.53 -19.47 -5.67
CA MET A 1 -9.72 -19.23 -7.12
C MET A 1 -8.43 -19.53 -7.85
N LEU A 2 -8.51 -20.24 -8.96
CA LEU A 2 -7.34 -20.71 -9.69
C LEU A 2 -6.84 -19.60 -10.65
N LEU A 3 -5.67 -19.02 -10.39
CA LEU A 3 -5.07 -17.93 -11.19
C LEU A 3 -3.63 -18.26 -11.57
N ASN A 4 -3.19 -17.77 -12.74
CA ASN A 4 -1.77 -17.71 -13.10
C ASN A 4 -1.26 -16.29 -12.81
N TRP A 5 -0.46 -16.14 -11.76
CA TRP A 5 -0.04 -14.82 -11.30
C TRP A 5 0.81 -14.07 -12.33
N CYS A 6 1.70 -14.77 -13.05
CA CYS A 6 2.49 -14.16 -14.13
C CYS A 6 1.59 -13.59 -15.24
N GLU A 7 0.57 -14.33 -15.66
CA GLU A 7 -0.39 -13.88 -16.68
C GLU A 7 -1.15 -12.64 -16.20
N GLU A 8 -1.68 -12.65 -14.97
CA GLU A 8 -2.39 -11.49 -14.40
C GLU A 8 -1.51 -10.25 -14.34
N ILE A 9 -0.26 -10.37 -13.86
CA ILE A 9 0.68 -9.25 -13.77
C ILE A 9 1.06 -8.75 -15.16
N THR A 10 1.30 -9.64 -16.12
CA THR A 10 1.65 -9.25 -17.50
C THR A 10 0.48 -8.57 -18.21
N ASN A 11 -0.77 -8.93 -17.89
CA ASN A 11 -1.94 -8.22 -18.41
C ASN A 11 -2.03 -6.79 -17.87
N ILE A 12 -1.62 -6.56 -16.62
CA ILE A 12 -1.62 -5.25 -15.97
C ILE A 12 -0.42 -4.40 -16.41
N ASP A 13 0.75 -5.01 -16.54
CA ASP A 13 2.01 -4.39 -16.99
C ASP A 13 2.65 -5.25 -18.09
N PRO A 14 2.29 -5.04 -19.37
CA PRO A 14 2.82 -5.83 -20.47
C PRO A 14 4.33 -5.69 -20.71
N SER A 15 4.97 -4.69 -20.08
CA SER A 15 6.40 -4.43 -20.24
C SER A 15 7.27 -5.16 -19.22
N ILE A 16 6.66 -5.80 -18.23
CA ILE A 16 7.37 -6.41 -17.11
C ILE A 16 8.21 -7.60 -17.57
N ASN A 17 9.44 -7.70 -17.06
CA ASN A 17 10.20 -8.92 -17.15
C ASN A 17 9.99 -9.74 -15.86
N PHE A 18 8.87 -10.47 -15.83
CA PHE A 18 8.38 -11.14 -14.64
C PHE A 18 9.44 -12.04 -14.01
N ARG A 19 9.82 -11.70 -12.77
CA ARG A 19 10.77 -12.41 -11.91
C ARG A 19 12.14 -12.71 -12.53
N ALA A 20 12.58 -11.94 -13.52
CA ALA A 20 13.83 -12.20 -14.25
C ALA A 20 15.07 -12.36 -13.35
N THR A 21 15.08 -11.66 -12.21
CA THR A 21 16.13 -11.79 -11.18
C THR A 21 15.57 -12.19 -9.82
N GLY A 22 14.34 -12.73 -9.79
CA GLY A 22 13.65 -13.22 -8.61
C GLY A 22 12.49 -12.33 -8.17
N GLY A 23 12.08 -12.51 -6.93
CA GLY A 23 10.91 -11.83 -6.36
C GLY A 23 10.06 -12.78 -5.54
N TRP A 24 8.99 -12.24 -4.98
CA TRP A 24 8.02 -12.98 -4.17
C TRP A 24 6.64 -12.34 -4.24
N VAL A 25 5.64 -13.08 -3.75
CA VAL A 25 4.31 -12.56 -3.40
C VAL A 25 4.05 -12.89 -1.93
N LYS A 26 3.37 -12.00 -1.22
CA LYS A 26 2.82 -12.30 0.10
C LYS A 26 1.42 -11.73 0.26
N THR A 27 0.66 -12.26 1.21
CA THR A 27 -0.58 -11.62 1.65
C THR A 27 -0.28 -10.37 2.47
N VAL A 28 -1.25 -9.46 2.57
CA VAL A 28 -1.22 -8.33 3.49
C VAL A 28 -2.49 -8.38 4.33
N THR A 29 -2.33 -8.58 5.64
CA THR A 29 -3.43 -8.74 6.59
C THR A 29 -3.39 -7.69 7.70
N GLY A 30 -2.34 -6.86 7.73
CA GLY A 30 -2.16 -5.86 8.78
C GLY A 30 -0.95 -4.96 8.53
N LEU A 31 -0.77 -4.01 9.45
CA LEU A 31 0.37 -3.11 9.49
C LEU A 31 1.04 -3.14 10.87
N ASP A 32 2.36 -3.27 10.86
CA ASP A 32 3.22 -3.03 12.01
C ASP A 32 4.05 -1.76 11.77
N LYS A 33 3.54 -0.63 12.26
CA LYS A 33 4.17 0.69 12.09
C LYS A 33 5.43 0.87 12.96
N SER A 34 5.83 -0.13 13.77
CA SER A 34 7.08 -0.09 14.55
C SER A 34 8.34 -0.33 13.70
N VAL A 35 8.16 -0.92 12.51
CA VAL A 35 9.22 -1.17 11.53
C VAL A 35 8.92 -0.38 10.27
N LEU A 36 9.95 0.14 9.57
CA LEU A 36 9.75 1.02 8.40
C LEU A 36 10.02 0.33 7.04
N ASN A 37 10.28 -0.98 7.03
CA ASN A 37 10.64 -1.73 5.83
C ASN A 37 9.52 -2.72 5.45
N GLY A 38 9.79 -3.64 4.52
CA GLY A 38 8.80 -4.62 4.07
C GLY A 38 8.17 -5.51 5.15
N PHE A 39 8.75 -5.59 6.35
CA PHE A 39 8.15 -6.28 7.51
C PHE A 39 6.99 -5.52 8.14
N SER A 40 6.88 -4.21 7.88
CA SER A 40 5.72 -3.41 8.32
C SER A 40 4.41 -3.84 7.70
N LEU A 41 4.46 -4.52 6.54
CA LEU A 41 3.29 -5.07 5.86
C LEU A 41 3.09 -6.49 6.39
N VAL A 42 2.20 -6.70 7.36
CA VAL A 42 2.03 -8.00 8.02
C VAL A 42 1.33 -8.98 7.09
N GLY A 43 1.82 -10.21 7.00
CA GLY A 43 1.21 -11.29 6.22
C GLY A 43 2.20 -12.39 5.84
N GLU A 44 1.74 -13.37 5.07
CA GLU A 44 2.45 -14.63 4.80
C GLU A 44 2.88 -14.73 3.34
N PHE A 45 4.07 -15.26 3.10
CA PHE A 45 4.54 -15.52 1.73
C PHE A 45 3.71 -16.63 1.07
N VAL A 46 3.32 -16.38 -0.17
CA VAL A 46 2.52 -17.32 -0.96
C VAL A 46 3.26 -17.76 -2.20
N LYS A 47 2.96 -18.97 -2.67
CA LYS A 47 3.46 -19.48 -3.93
C LYS A 47 2.78 -18.73 -5.07
N ALA A 48 3.58 -18.12 -5.94
CA ALA A 48 3.13 -17.45 -7.15
C ALA A 48 4.20 -17.57 -8.22
N GLY A 49 3.79 -17.63 -9.48
CA GLY A 49 4.68 -17.82 -10.61
C GLY A 49 3.92 -17.88 -11.93
N ASP A 50 4.53 -18.53 -12.92
CA ASP A 50 4.01 -18.79 -14.26
C ASP A 50 3.11 -20.04 -14.35
N TYR A 51 2.55 -20.45 -13.21
CA TYR A 51 1.68 -21.61 -13.08
C TYR A 51 0.37 -21.22 -12.39
N LYS A 52 -0.67 -22.01 -12.65
CA LYS A 52 -1.97 -21.86 -12.00
C LYS A 52 -1.92 -22.38 -10.56
N THR A 53 -2.35 -21.56 -9.62
CA THR A 53 -2.51 -21.94 -8.21
C THR A 53 -3.74 -21.27 -7.60
N GLU A 54 -4.24 -21.83 -6.51
CA GLU A 54 -5.38 -21.25 -5.80
C GLU A 54 -4.96 -20.05 -4.95
N PHE A 55 -5.69 -18.95 -5.13
CA PHE A 55 -5.63 -17.74 -4.31
C PHE A 55 -6.99 -17.46 -3.68
N SER A 56 -6.99 -16.96 -2.45
CA SER A 56 -8.18 -16.50 -1.75
C SER A 56 -8.40 -15.02 -2.01
N ASP A 57 -9.62 -14.53 -1.78
CA ASP A 57 -9.84 -13.09 -1.75
C ASP A 57 -9.02 -12.44 -0.64
N GLY A 58 -8.49 -11.25 -0.90
CA GLY A 58 -7.65 -10.51 0.03
C GLY A 58 -6.67 -9.55 -0.63
N LEU A 59 -5.75 -9.02 0.18
CA LEU A 59 -4.67 -8.15 -0.28
C LEU A 59 -3.38 -8.93 -0.48
N TYR A 60 -2.67 -8.57 -1.55
CA TYR A 60 -1.44 -9.21 -1.96
C TYR A 60 -0.41 -8.17 -2.32
N LEU A 61 0.84 -8.42 -1.92
CA LEU A 61 1.97 -7.60 -2.28
C LEU A 61 2.91 -8.41 -3.17
N ASP A 62 3.08 -7.94 -4.40
CA ASP A 62 4.00 -8.47 -5.39
C ASP A 62 5.32 -7.69 -5.37
N CYS A 63 6.45 -8.38 -5.24
CA CYS A 63 7.80 -7.79 -5.33
C CYS A 63 8.55 -8.29 -6.57
N ASN A 64 8.35 -7.69 -7.73
CA ASN A 64 9.07 -8.10 -8.94
C ASN A 64 10.53 -7.64 -8.91
N LYS A 65 11.48 -8.56 -9.19
CA LYS A 65 12.90 -8.19 -9.39
C LYS A 65 13.31 -8.47 -10.82
N GLU A 66 13.84 -7.44 -11.48
CA GLU A 66 14.25 -7.49 -12.89
C GLU A 66 15.53 -6.69 -13.15
N GLY A 67 16.04 -6.72 -14.38
CA GLY A 67 17.28 -6.06 -14.76
C GLY A 67 18.54 -6.86 -14.44
N LYS A 68 19.63 -6.16 -14.09
CA LYS A 68 20.94 -6.82 -13.83
C LYS A 68 20.93 -7.52 -12.48
N LYS A 69 21.34 -8.79 -12.42
CA LYS A 69 21.43 -9.56 -11.15
C LYS A 69 22.26 -8.89 -10.05
N SER A 70 23.29 -8.12 -10.42
CA SER A 70 24.15 -7.41 -9.46
C SER A 70 23.51 -6.16 -8.85
N ASN A 71 22.51 -5.58 -9.51
CA ASN A 71 21.75 -4.43 -9.03
C ASN A 71 20.32 -4.50 -9.58
N PRO A 72 19.51 -5.43 -9.05
CA PRO A 72 18.19 -5.66 -9.58
C PRO A 72 17.26 -4.50 -9.22
N LYS A 73 16.47 -4.06 -10.20
CA LYS A 73 15.34 -3.16 -9.96
C LYS A 73 14.28 -3.93 -9.19
N GLN A 74 13.73 -3.34 -8.13
CA GLN A 74 12.72 -3.97 -7.28
C GLN A 74 11.45 -3.12 -7.31
N ASP A 75 10.42 -3.65 -7.96
CA ASP A 75 9.12 -2.98 -8.04
C ASP A 75 8.13 -3.70 -7.13
N PHE A 76 7.39 -2.92 -6.36
CA PHE A 76 6.38 -3.41 -5.43
C PHE A 76 5.00 -2.99 -5.92
N ARG A 77 4.05 -3.92 -5.97
CA ARG A 77 2.67 -3.66 -6.39
C ARG A 77 1.71 -4.26 -5.36
N LEU A 78 0.83 -3.42 -4.84
CA LEU A 78 -0.24 -3.82 -3.93
C LEU A 78 -1.48 -4.14 -4.77
N PHE A 79 -2.02 -5.34 -4.60
CA PHE A 79 -3.19 -5.82 -5.30
C PHE A 79 -4.30 -6.20 -4.33
N ARG A 80 -5.53 -5.93 -4.72
CA ARG A 80 -6.72 -6.56 -4.16
C ARG A 80 -7.18 -7.67 -5.10
N LEU A 81 -7.30 -8.88 -4.57
CA LEU A 81 -8.01 -9.96 -5.23
C LEU A 81 -9.42 -10.07 -4.64
N LYS A 82 -10.44 -9.92 -5.46
CA LYS A 82 -11.84 -10.07 -5.05
C LYS A 82 -12.67 -10.68 -6.17
N ASN A 83 -13.39 -11.77 -5.89
CA ASN A 83 -14.26 -12.45 -6.86
C ASN A 83 -13.57 -12.75 -8.21
N GLY A 84 -12.29 -13.08 -8.17
CA GLY A 84 -11.49 -13.54 -9.32
C GLY A 84 -10.85 -12.41 -10.09
N LYS A 85 -11.06 -11.17 -9.67
CA LYS A 85 -10.48 -9.99 -10.28
C LYS A 85 -9.32 -9.47 -9.44
N LEU A 86 -8.14 -9.45 -10.03
CA LEU A 86 -6.98 -8.76 -9.48
C LEU A 86 -7.03 -7.28 -9.86
N THR A 87 -6.97 -6.40 -8.86
CA THR A 87 -7.01 -4.94 -9.05
C THR A 87 -5.76 -4.34 -8.44
N LEU A 88 -5.00 -3.58 -9.24
CA LEU A 88 -3.87 -2.81 -8.75
C LEU A 88 -4.40 -1.66 -7.88
N ILE A 89 -3.93 -1.59 -6.63
CA ILE A 89 -4.28 -0.54 -5.67
C ILE A 89 -3.21 0.54 -5.69
N ASP A 90 -1.94 0.14 -5.55
CA ASP A 90 -0.83 1.06 -5.42
C ASP A 90 0.49 0.38 -5.83
N GLN A 91 1.54 1.16 -6.09
CA GLN A 91 2.83 0.65 -6.54
C GLN A 91 4.00 1.57 -6.19
N VAL A 92 5.14 0.95 -5.88
CA VAL A 92 6.42 1.64 -5.68
C VAL A 92 7.45 1.07 -6.66
N TYR A 93 7.92 1.91 -7.57
CA TYR A 93 8.96 1.55 -8.53
C TYR A 93 10.35 1.70 -7.95
N ASN A 94 11.21 0.73 -8.23
CA ASN A 94 12.60 0.70 -7.81
C ASN A 94 12.77 1.07 -6.33
N GLY A 95 11.97 0.41 -5.49
CA GLY A 95 11.80 0.73 -4.08
C GLY A 95 13.14 0.76 -3.34
N LYS A 96 13.37 1.87 -2.63
CA LYS A 96 14.58 2.11 -1.84
C LYS A 96 14.33 1.81 -0.36
N LYS A 97 15.26 2.22 0.50
CA LYS A 97 15.07 2.15 1.95
C LYS A 97 13.73 2.81 2.31
N ASN A 98 12.91 2.10 3.08
CA ASN A 98 11.58 2.49 3.55
C ASN A 98 10.44 2.53 2.52
N TRP A 99 10.58 1.91 1.35
CA TRP A 99 9.52 1.82 0.33
C TRP A 99 8.16 1.32 0.86
N ALA A 100 8.15 0.54 1.94
CA ALA A 100 6.93 -0.03 2.49
C ALA A 100 6.03 1.03 3.15
N VAL A 101 6.61 2.11 3.68
CA VAL A 101 5.87 3.21 4.30
C VAL A 101 4.99 3.92 3.27
N ASP A 102 5.48 4.03 2.03
CA ASP A 102 4.75 4.66 0.93
C ASP A 102 3.43 3.91 0.60
N LEU A 103 3.30 2.65 1.01
CA LEU A 103 2.09 1.84 0.81
C LEU A 103 1.16 1.79 2.03
N TRP A 104 1.53 2.40 3.17
CA TRP A 104 0.78 2.23 4.42
C TRP A 104 -0.63 2.77 4.39
N ASP A 105 -0.85 3.93 3.77
CA ASP A 105 -2.18 4.52 3.69
C ASP A 105 -3.07 3.66 2.79
N SER A 106 -2.60 3.29 1.61
CA SER A 106 -3.26 2.35 0.69
C SER A 106 -3.61 1.03 1.38
N VAL A 107 -2.70 0.45 2.17
CA VAL A 107 -2.99 -0.78 2.93
C VAL A 107 -4.03 -0.54 4.02
N SER A 108 -3.95 0.59 4.72
CA SER A 108 -4.87 0.89 5.82
C SER A 108 -6.30 1.08 5.32
N GLU A 109 -6.49 1.80 4.21
CA GLU A 109 -7.80 2.00 3.56
C GLU A 109 -8.40 0.68 3.07
N GLU A 110 -7.56 -0.24 2.60
CA GLU A 110 -7.99 -1.53 2.11
C GLU A 110 -8.40 -2.51 3.21
N ILE A 111 -7.79 -2.39 4.40
CA ILE A 111 -8.10 -3.22 5.58
C ILE A 111 -9.28 -2.64 6.36
N ASP A 112 -9.33 -1.31 6.49
CA ASP A 112 -10.36 -0.58 7.20
C ASP A 112 -10.92 0.52 6.28
N PRO A 113 -12.12 0.33 5.70
CA PRO A 113 -12.76 1.32 4.84
C PRO A 113 -13.00 2.67 5.55
N ASN A 114 -13.05 2.68 6.88
CA ASN A 114 -13.23 3.89 7.68
C ASN A 114 -11.89 4.46 8.16
N TYR A 115 -10.74 3.99 7.65
CA TYR A 115 -9.42 4.42 8.11
C TYR A 115 -9.28 5.95 8.11
N GLN A 116 -9.67 6.61 7.02
CA GLN A 116 -9.58 8.07 6.91
C GLN A 116 -10.44 8.78 7.97
N GLU A 117 -11.65 8.27 8.24
CA GLU A 117 -12.55 8.80 9.29
C GLU A 117 -11.95 8.55 10.69
N ASN A 118 -11.36 7.39 10.91
CA ASN A 118 -10.72 6.99 12.17
C ASN A 118 -9.44 7.80 12.46
N GLU A 119 -8.77 8.34 11.45
CA GLU A 119 -7.62 9.24 11.62
C GLU A 119 -8.04 10.66 12.07
N VAL A 120 -9.29 11.08 11.85
CA VAL A 120 -9.78 12.41 12.27
C VAL A 120 -9.63 12.60 13.78
N ASP A 121 -10.02 11.61 14.59
CA ASP A 121 -9.89 11.68 16.04
C ASP A 121 -8.42 11.79 16.50
N LYS A 122 -7.50 11.13 15.79
CA LYS A 122 -6.06 11.20 16.06
C LYS A 122 -5.50 12.57 15.71
N LEU A 123 -5.87 13.12 14.56
CA LEU A 123 -5.50 14.48 14.15
C LEU A 123 -6.02 15.49 15.16
N MET A 124 -7.27 15.34 15.61
CA MET A 124 -7.85 16.20 16.65
C MET A 124 -7.04 16.14 17.95
N ALA A 125 -6.66 14.94 18.40
CA ALA A 125 -5.80 14.80 19.58
C ALA A 125 -4.44 15.51 19.41
N ILE A 126 -3.79 15.34 18.25
CA ILE A 126 -2.51 15.99 17.93
C ILE A 126 -2.66 17.52 17.90
N ILE A 127 -3.70 18.04 17.24
CA ILE A 127 -3.97 19.48 17.17
C ILE A 127 -4.16 20.05 18.57
N LEU A 128 -4.94 19.38 19.42
CA LEU A 128 -5.19 19.85 20.79
C LEU A 128 -3.91 19.82 21.65
N ASP A 129 -3.06 18.80 21.49
CA ASP A 129 -1.74 18.72 22.13
C ASP A 129 -0.84 19.88 21.69
N LYS A 130 -0.63 20.04 20.37
CA LYS A 130 0.30 21.03 19.81
C LYS A 130 -0.13 22.48 20.02
N THR A 131 -1.44 22.73 20.04
CA THR A 131 -1.97 24.08 20.30
C THR A 131 -2.09 24.41 21.78
N GLY A 132 -1.88 23.43 22.68
CA GLY A 132 -2.15 23.60 24.11
C GLY A 132 -3.60 24.01 24.39
N LYS A 133 -4.55 23.58 23.53
CA LYS A 133 -5.97 23.95 23.57
C LYS A 133 -6.22 25.47 23.49
N ASN A 134 -5.31 26.23 22.88
CA ASN A 134 -5.44 27.67 22.75
C ASN A 134 -6.54 28.03 21.72
N VAL A 135 -7.65 28.59 22.20
CA VAL A 135 -8.82 28.93 21.39
C VAL A 135 -8.50 29.87 20.22
N LYS A 136 -7.56 30.81 20.37
CA LYS A 136 -7.19 31.71 19.26
C LYS A 136 -6.49 30.96 18.13
N LEU A 137 -5.59 30.03 18.46
CA LEU A 137 -4.90 29.21 17.47
C LEU A 137 -5.86 28.23 16.80
N LEU A 138 -6.77 27.63 17.56
CA LEU A 138 -7.78 26.72 17.02
C LEU A 138 -8.73 27.43 16.04
N LYS A 139 -9.19 28.65 16.38
CA LYS A 139 -10.00 29.46 15.45
C LYS A 139 -9.24 29.85 14.19
N LYS A 140 -7.94 30.16 14.31
CA LYS A 140 -7.10 30.44 13.16
C LYS A 140 -6.99 29.21 12.24
N LEU A 141 -6.70 28.04 12.83
CA LEU A 141 -6.61 26.77 12.09
C LEU A 141 -7.94 26.42 11.41
N GLN A 142 -9.07 26.61 12.11
CA GLN A 142 -10.41 26.39 11.55
C GLN A 142 -10.63 27.25 10.29
N ASN A 143 -10.34 28.56 10.37
CA ASN A 143 -10.51 29.45 9.23
C ASN A 143 -9.61 29.08 8.04
N GLU A 144 -8.36 28.67 8.30
CA GLU A 144 -7.44 28.21 7.26
C GLU A 144 -7.94 26.92 6.60
N LEU A 145 -8.46 25.98 7.38
CA LEU A 145 -9.02 24.73 6.88
C LEU A 145 -10.30 24.98 6.06
N ASP A 146 -11.19 25.84 6.54
CA ASP A 146 -12.42 26.22 5.83
C ASP A 146 -12.11 26.83 4.45
N GLN A 147 -11.06 27.65 4.37
CA GLN A 147 -10.61 28.22 3.09
C GLN A 147 -10.09 27.14 2.14
N VAL A 148 -9.25 26.22 2.64
CA VAL A 148 -8.74 25.11 1.82
C VAL A 148 -9.87 24.22 1.31
N ILE A 149 -10.87 23.94 2.14
CA ILE A 149 -12.05 23.17 1.74
C ILE A 149 -12.82 23.89 0.63
N ALA A 150 -13.02 25.20 0.77
CA ALA A 150 -13.68 26.01 -0.24
C ALA A 150 -12.94 25.98 -1.58
N ASP A 151 -11.61 25.89 -1.57
CA ASP A 151 -10.79 25.81 -2.79
C ASP A 151 -10.92 24.45 -3.52
N PHE A 152 -11.43 23.41 -2.85
CA PHE A 152 -11.69 22.09 -3.45
C PHE A 152 -13.10 21.92 -4.03
N LEU A 153 -14.02 22.86 -3.77
CA LEU A 153 -15.41 22.85 -4.23
C LEU A 153 -15.63 23.73 -5.46
#